data_AF-A0A939U160-F1
#
_entry.id   AF-A0A939U160-F1
#
_cell.length_a   1.000
_cell.length_b   1.000
_cell.length_c   1.000
_cell.angle_alpha   90.00
_cell.angle_beta   90.00
_cell.angle_gamma   90.00
#
_symmetry.space_group_name_H-M   'P 1'
#
loop_
_entity.id
_entity.type
_entity.pdbx_description
1 polymer ?
#
loop_
_entity_poly.entity_id
_entity_poly.type
_entity_poly.pdbx_seq_one_letter_code
_entity_poly.pdbx_strand_id
1 'polypeptide(L)'
;MTTSLRAQSDLDMNSLLSQINADSLLQTVMDLQNFGSRFALREGGNIEVAEYLVERLHRYDVSAVIDSFHHDGYFWLGGYYDQWFYNVKGILPSANPVDDSIVIVGAHLDAISYDHSNYSLQALAPGADDNASGVAVMIELARICHANHLQFHRDIHFMAYDGEELGLFGSYYDAEARLIAEENVKLMINNDMVSFQPDNDWRLTLHWYSNAMEPLHRAAELCAQYTDIEPYIPDVADNTDAAYSDSYAYYVKGFPAVFAIEYTFSTSYHTDHDVADSNNYAYHADVARYNMALLADYALWSNGTGVEEHETTTSLCLSPNPVNDRAVLLYQNEEGAIASISVYDMTGRLVLRQDEQGDVSGTHRTELNLSHLPSGFYICRLQTPSRVETVKFVRE
;
A
#
# COMPACT_ATOMS: atom_id res chain seq x y z
N MET A 1 -7.98 -38.47 -7.19
CA MET A 1 -8.23 -37.06 -6.83
C MET A 1 -6.91 -36.47 -6.33
N THR A 2 -5.98 -36.20 -7.25
CA THR A 2 -4.59 -35.77 -6.96
C THR A 2 -4.14 -34.71 -7.95
N THR A 3 -5.07 -33.83 -8.35
CA THR A 3 -4.86 -32.83 -9.40
C THR A 3 -4.84 -31.38 -8.90
N SER A 4 -5.01 -31.08 -7.61
CA SER A 4 -5.12 -29.68 -7.14
C SER A 4 -3.86 -29.08 -6.47
N LEU A 5 -2.78 -29.85 -6.25
CA LEU A 5 -1.56 -29.34 -5.59
C LEU A 5 -0.43 -28.95 -6.57
N ARG A 6 -0.61 -29.15 -7.88
CA ARG A 6 0.45 -28.94 -8.89
C ARG A 6 0.29 -27.67 -9.74
N ALA A 7 -0.83 -26.93 -9.62
CA ALA A 7 -1.12 -25.83 -10.54
C ALA A 7 -0.55 -24.47 -10.12
N GLN A 8 -0.15 -24.31 -8.85
CA GLN A 8 0.16 -22.99 -8.28
C GLN A 8 1.66 -22.70 -8.12
N SER A 9 2.53 -23.70 -8.32
CA SER A 9 3.99 -23.53 -8.25
C SER A 9 4.61 -22.82 -9.45
N ASP A 10 3.83 -22.61 -10.52
CA ASP A 10 4.30 -22.16 -11.82
C ASP A 10 3.56 -20.89 -12.28
N LEU A 11 3.07 -20.06 -11.34
CA LEU A 11 2.48 -18.77 -11.70
C LEU A 11 3.57 -17.85 -12.25
N ASP A 12 3.65 -17.75 -13.57
CA ASP A 12 4.54 -16.80 -14.23
C ASP A 12 3.99 -15.38 -14.03
N MET A 13 4.61 -14.64 -13.10
CA MET A 13 4.23 -13.27 -12.79
C MET A 13 4.23 -12.39 -14.05
N ASN A 14 5.21 -12.54 -14.94
CA ASN A 14 5.25 -11.74 -16.17
C ASN A 14 4.07 -12.05 -17.10
N SER A 15 3.69 -13.34 -17.19
CA SER A 15 2.49 -13.73 -17.93
C SER A 15 1.21 -13.18 -17.30
N LEU A 16 1.11 -13.12 -15.97
CA LEU A 16 -0.04 -12.52 -15.30
C LEU A 16 -0.12 -11.01 -15.56
N LEU A 17 0.98 -10.30 -15.32
CA LEU A 17 1.08 -8.85 -15.47
C LEU A 17 0.91 -8.38 -16.92
N SER A 18 1.24 -9.22 -17.89
CA SER A 18 1.01 -8.94 -19.32
C SER A 18 -0.48 -8.88 -19.71
N GLN A 19 -1.37 -9.43 -18.87
CA GLN A 19 -2.82 -9.41 -19.12
C GLN A 19 -3.49 -8.11 -18.67
N ILE A 20 -2.78 -7.26 -17.93
CA ILE A 20 -3.26 -5.93 -17.53
C ILE A 20 -3.41 -5.06 -18.78
N ASN A 21 -4.56 -4.43 -18.90
CA ASN A 21 -5.01 -3.79 -20.12
C ASN A 21 -5.37 -2.32 -19.89
N ALA A 22 -4.66 -1.43 -20.59
CA ALA A 22 -4.87 0.01 -20.54
C ALA A 22 -6.29 0.43 -20.97
N ASP A 23 -6.89 -0.25 -21.94
CA ASP A 23 -8.25 0.07 -22.39
C ASP A 23 -9.31 -0.29 -21.34
N SER A 24 -9.09 -1.35 -20.56
CA SER A 24 -9.95 -1.75 -19.42
C SER A 24 -9.91 -0.72 -18.29
N LEU A 25 -8.72 -0.20 -18.01
CA LEU A 25 -8.50 0.89 -17.06
C LEU A 25 -9.20 2.17 -17.54
N LEU A 26 -8.95 2.58 -18.78
CA LEU A 26 -9.61 3.72 -19.43
C LEU A 26 -11.14 3.59 -19.40
N GLN A 27 -11.68 2.42 -19.73
CA GLN A 27 -13.12 2.20 -19.70
C GLN A 27 -13.70 2.44 -18.31
N THR A 28 -13.01 1.96 -17.26
CA THR A 28 -13.47 2.16 -15.87
C THR A 28 -13.42 3.63 -15.48
N VAL A 29 -12.36 4.35 -15.86
CA VAL A 29 -12.25 5.80 -15.65
C VAL A 29 -13.38 6.56 -16.37
N MET A 30 -13.62 6.24 -17.64
CA MET A 30 -14.71 6.85 -18.42
C MET A 30 -16.08 6.55 -17.79
N ASP A 31 -16.33 5.32 -17.36
CA ASP A 31 -17.60 4.93 -16.72
C ASP A 31 -17.85 5.76 -15.45
N LEU A 32 -16.82 5.96 -14.61
CA LEU A 32 -16.91 6.78 -13.40
C LEU A 32 -17.04 8.27 -13.69
N GLN A 33 -16.32 8.79 -14.69
CA GLN A 33 -16.46 10.16 -15.16
C GLN A 33 -17.88 10.44 -15.70
N ASN A 34 -18.52 9.46 -16.35
CA ASN A 34 -19.83 9.63 -16.98
C ASN A 34 -21.00 9.81 -16.01
N PHE A 35 -20.79 9.61 -14.70
CA PHE A 35 -21.72 10.07 -13.67
C PHE A 35 -21.80 11.61 -13.58
N GLY A 36 -20.88 12.33 -14.23
CA GLY A 36 -20.78 13.78 -14.28
C GLY A 36 -20.14 14.38 -13.02
N SER A 37 -20.62 13.98 -11.85
CA SER A 37 -20.01 14.31 -10.57
C SER A 37 -20.13 13.12 -9.64
N ARG A 38 -19.06 12.85 -8.89
CA ARG A 38 -19.07 11.91 -7.76
C ARG A 38 -18.83 12.65 -6.44
N PHE A 39 -19.20 13.92 -6.36
CA PHE A 39 -19.07 14.68 -5.12
C PHE A 39 -19.96 14.11 -4.03
N ALA A 40 -19.38 13.77 -2.89
CA ALA A 40 -20.08 13.02 -1.84
C ALA A 40 -21.33 13.75 -1.32
N LEU A 41 -21.33 15.09 -1.28
CA LEU A 41 -22.48 15.91 -0.85
C LEU A 41 -23.46 16.31 -1.97
N ARG A 42 -23.38 15.68 -3.16
CA ARG A 42 -24.40 15.90 -4.21
C ARG A 42 -25.76 15.36 -3.76
N GLU A 43 -26.85 15.86 -4.37
CA GLU A 43 -28.20 15.39 -4.03
C GLU A 43 -28.33 13.87 -4.21
N GLY A 44 -28.69 13.16 -3.14
CA GLY A 44 -28.77 11.69 -3.12
C GLY A 44 -27.45 10.95 -2.83
N GLY A 45 -26.32 11.67 -2.77
CA GLY A 45 -24.99 11.12 -2.55
C GLY A 45 -24.52 10.20 -3.68
N ASN A 46 -23.57 9.31 -3.36
CA ASN A 46 -22.91 8.45 -4.34
C ASN A 46 -23.50 7.03 -4.47
N ILE A 47 -24.76 6.82 -4.06
CA ILE A 47 -25.39 5.48 -4.08
C ILE A 47 -25.36 4.81 -5.46
N GLU A 48 -25.63 5.53 -6.55
CA GLU A 48 -25.60 4.99 -7.91
C GLU A 48 -24.17 4.60 -8.37
N VAL A 49 -23.15 5.29 -7.87
CA VAL A 49 -21.74 4.96 -8.12
C VAL A 49 -21.39 3.67 -7.37
N ALA A 50 -21.83 3.57 -6.11
CA ALA A 50 -21.63 2.39 -5.29
C ALA A 50 -22.33 1.15 -5.87
N GLU A 51 -23.57 1.28 -6.34
CA GLU A 51 -24.30 0.22 -7.05
C GLU A 51 -23.56 -0.24 -8.30
N TYR A 52 -23.07 0.69 -9.13
CA TYR A 52 -22.27 0.36 -10.30
C TYR A 52 -21.00 -0.44 -9.95
N LEU A 53 -20.27 -0.02 -8.91
CA LEU A 53 -19.05 -0.71 -8.49
C LEU A 53 -19.33 -2.10 -7.90
N VAL A 54 -20.42 -2.27 -7.15
CA VAL A 54 -20.88 -3.59 -6.68
C VAL A 54 -21.17 -4.50 -7.87
N GLU A 55 -21.91 -4.02 -8.89
CA GLU A 55 -22.18 -4.80 -10.10
C GLU A 55 -20.90 -5.15 -10.86
N ARG A 56 -19.94 -4.24 -10.96
CA ARG A 56 -18.64 -4.49 -11.59
C ARG A 56 -17.87 -5.59 -10.88
N LEU A 57 -17.79 -5.56 -9.55
CA LEU A 57 -17.12 -6.57 -8.76
C LEU A 57 -17.82 -7.94 -8.85
N HIS A 58 -19.16 -7.98 -8.84
CA HIS A 58 -19.93 -9.21 -9.03
C HIS A 58 -19.64 -9.90 -10.37
N ARG A 59 -19.37 -9.14 -11.45
CA ARG A 59 -18.98 -9.70 -12.76
C ARG A 59 -17.65 -10.47 -12.72
N TYR A 60 -16.84 -10.26 -11.68
CA TYR A 60 -15.56 -10.92 -11.45
C TYR A 60 -15.61 -11.90 -10.28
N ASP A 61 -16.82 -12.38 -9.91
CA ASP A 61 -17.06 -13.31 -8.81
C ASP A 61 -16.55 -12.80 -7.43
N VAL A 62 -16.38 -11.48 -7.28
CA VAL A 62 -16.07 -10.86 -5.98
C VAL A 62 -17.38 -10.58 -5.24
N SER A 63 -17.49 -11.04 -3.99
CA SER A 63 -18.69 -10.82 -3.18
C SER A 63 -18.72 -9.37 -2.67
N ALA A 64 -19.46 -8.50 -3.35
CA ALA A 64 -19.51 -7.08 -3.03
C ALA A 64 -20.83 -6.62 -2.41
N VAL A 65 -20.75 -5.67 -1.49
CA VAL A 65 -21.88 -4.99 -0.83
C VAL A 65 -21.61 -3.48 -0.72
N ILE A 66 -22.68 -2.70 -0.59
CA ILE A 66 -22.60 -1.30 -0.18
C ILE A 66 -22.53 -1.26 1.34
N ASP A 67 -21.48 -0.63 1.88
CA ASP A 67 -21.24 -0.48 3.32
C ASP A 67 -21.49 0.97 3.74
N SER A 68 -22.77 1.29 3.90
CA SER A 68 -23.23 2.66 4.10
C SER A 68 -23.10 3.13 5.54
N PHE A 69 -22.71 4.39 5.72
CA PHE A 69 -22.66 5.05 7.02
C PHE A 69 -23.26 6.46 6.93
N HIS A 70 -23.65 7.00 8.08
CA HIS A 70 -24.28 8.31 8.18
C HIS A 70 -23.33 9.29 8.85
N HIS A 71 -23.19 10.49 8.29
CA HIS A 71 -22.34 11.53 8.86
C HIS A 71 -22.97 12.92 8.64
N ASP A 72 -22.87 13.76 9.66
CA ASP A 72 -23.32 15.15 9.63
C ASP A 72 -22.19 16.08 10.08
N GLY A 73 -22.22 17.33 9.61
CA GLY A 73 -21.15 18.26 9.92
C GLY A 73 -21.20 19.55 9.14
N TYR A 74 -20.05 20.23 9.07
CA TYR A 74 -19.85 21.45 8.30
C TYR A 74 -18.68 21.25 7.35
N PHE A 75 -18.95 21.39 6.05
CA PHE A 75 -17.93 21.43 5.01
C PHE A 75 -17.67 22.88 4.60
N TRP A 76 -16.40 23.28 4.54
CA TRP A 76 -16.03 24.68 4.38
C TRP A 76 -16.49 25.30 3.04
N LEU A 77 -16.60 24.50 1.98
CA LEU A 77 -17.13 24.93 0.67
C LEU A 77 -18.65 24.79 0.54
N GLY A 78 -19.26 23.82 1.25
CA GLY A 78 -20.65 23.40 1.05
C GLY A 78 -21.63 23.80 2.17
N GLY A 79 -21.12 24.23 3.32
CA GLY A 79 -21.91 24.51 4.51
C GLY A 79 -22.26 23.26 5.31
N TYR A 80 -23.37 23.32 6.06
CA TYR A 80 -23.84 22.19 6.87
C TYR A 80 -24.43 21.08 6.01
N TYR A 81 -24.14 19.84 6.35
CA TYR A 81 -24.68 18.64 5.70
C TYR A 81 -25.11 17.60 6.75
N ASP A 82 -26.00 16.71 6.33
CA ASP A 82 -26.57 15.63 7.14
C ASP A 82 -27.08 14.55 6.16
N GLN A 83 -26.26 13.53 5.88
CA GLN A 83 -26.57 12.53 4.85
C GLN A 83 -25.84 11.19 5.01
N TRP A 84 -26.24 10.24 4.17
CA TRP A 84 -25.59 8.96 4.00
C TRP A 84 -24.42 9.04 3.01
N PHE A 85 -23.40 8.23 3.29
CA PHE A 85 -22.21 7.95 2.48
C PHE A 85 -22.16 6.45 2.19
N TYR A 86 -21.56 6.08 1.07
CA TYR A 86 -21.72 4.74 0.48
C TYR A 86 -20.38 4.12 0.07
N ASN A 87 -19.62 3.58 1.03
CA ASN A 87 -18.47 2.75 0.69
C ASN A 87 -18.92 1.50 -0.08
N VAL A 88 -18.00 0.92 -0.85
CA VAL A 88 -18.16 -0.40 -1.47
C VAL A 88 -17.12 -1.34 -0.89
N LYS A 89 -17.56 -2.50 -0.41
CA LYS A 89 -16.71 -3.57 0.12
C LYS A 89 -16.89 -4.84 -0.71
N GLY A 90 -15.87 -5.19 -1.49
CA GLY A 90 -15.75 -6.44 -2.24
C GLY A 90 -14.85 -7.43 -1.53
N ILE A 91 -15.30 -8.65 -1.30
CA ILE A 91 -14.52 -9.71 -0.66
C ILE A 91 -14.26 -10.84 -1.66
N LEU A 92 -12.98 -11.12 -1.90
CA LEU A 92 -12.52 -12.34 -2.55
C LEU A 92 -11.88 -13.24 -1.47
N PRO A 93 -12.58 -14.29 -1.02
CA PRO A 93 -12.12 -15.11 0.09
C PRO A 93 -10.92 -15.97 -0.29
N SER A 94 -10.06 -16.22 0.70
CA SER A 94 -8.98 -17.20 0.61
C SER A 94 -9.53 -18.60 0.34
N ALA A 95 -8.85 -19.33 -0.54
CA ALA A 95 -9.20 -20.71 -0.85
C ALA A 95 -8.51 -21.69 0.11
N ASN A 96 -7.31 -21.34 0.56
CA ASN A 96 -6.48 -22.13 1.47
C ASN A 96 -5.80 -21.18 2.47
N PRO A 97 -6.54 -20.68 3.48
CA PRO A 97 -6.02 -19.68 4.42
C PRO A 97 -4.80 -20.21 5.18
N VAL A 98 -3.74 -19.40 5.26
CA VAL A 98 -2.56 -19.67 6.10
C VAL A 98 -2.69 -19.04 7.48
N ASP A 99 -3.46 -17.97 7.58
CA ASP A 99 -3.85 -17.23 8.77
C ASP A 99 -5.22 -16.55 8.50
N ASP A 100 -5.70 -15.73 9.43
CA ASP A 100 -6.94 -14.95 9.30
C ASP A 100 -6.72 -13.53 8.73
N SER A 101 -5.53 -13.27 8.17
CA SER A 101 -5.16 -11.92 7.77
C SER A 101 -5.71 -11.51 6.41
N ILE A 102 -5.91 -10.21 6.26
CA ILE A 102 -6.58 -9.58 5.13
C ILE A 102 -5.59 -8.66 4.41
N VAL A 103 -5.59 -8.71 3.08
CA VAL A 103 -4.93 -7.70 2.23
C VAL A 103 -6.00 -6.82 1.61
N ILE A 104 -5.85 -5.51 1.75
CA ILE A 104 -6.82 -4.52 1.26
C ILE A 104 -6.25 -3.81 0.04
N VAL A 105 -7.05 -3.68 -1.02
CA VAL A 105 -6.76 -2.81 -2.18
C VAL A 105 -7.82 -1.71 -2.17
N GLY A 106 -7.39 -0.47 -1.92
CA GLY A 106 -8.25 0.67 -1.68
C GLY A 106 -8.02 1.84 -2.66
N ALA A 107 -9.10 2.57 -2.89
CA ALA A 107 -9.14 3.89 -3.54
C ALA A 107 -10.45 4.59 -3.13
N HIS A 108 -10.54 5.92 -3.20
CA HIS A 108 -11.83 6.59 -3.01
C HIS A 108 -12.62 6.70 -4.30
N LEU A 109 -13.95 6.64 -4.19
CA LEU A 109 -14.89 6.74 -5.31
C LEU A 109 -15.40 8.16 -5.52
N ASP A 110 -15.36 9.01 -4.49
CA ASP A 110 -15.81 10.39 -4.62
C ASP A 110 -14.80 11.26 -5.36
N ALA A 111 -15.24 12.45 -5.75
CA ALA A 111 -14.40 13.45 -6.40
C ALA A 111 -14.97 14.84 -6.10
N ILE A 112 -14.10 15.84 -5.96
CA ILE A 112 -14.53 17.23 -5.81
C ILE A 112 -14.11 18.08 -7.01
N SER A 113 -14.88 19.14 -7.27
CA SER A 113 -14.42 20.22 -8.14
C SER A 113 -14.81 21.58 -7.59
N TYR A 114 -13.85 22.52 -7.59
CA TYR A 114 -14.10 23.90 -7.22
C TYR A 114 -13.20 24.88 -7.99
N ASP A 115 -13.65 26.12 -8.13
CA ASP A 115 -12.82 27.18 -8.72
C ASP A 115 -11.82 27.68 -7.68
N HIS A 116 -10.54 27.42 -7.91
CA HIS A 116 -9.46 27.78 -6.97
C HIS A 116 -9.30 29.30 -6.77
N SER A 117 -9.88 30.13 -7.65
CA SER A 117 -9.80 31.60 -7.54
C SER A 117 -10.80 32.19 -6.55
N ASN A 118 -11.94 31.54 -6.34
CA ASN A 118 -13.02 32.05 -5.50
C ASN A 118 -13.62 31.00 -4.56
N TYR A 119 -13.09 29.78 -4.56
CA TYR A 119 -13.53 28.65 -3.73
C TYR A 119 -15.03 28.36 -3.90
N SER A 120 -15.52 28.35 -5.14
CA SER A 120 -16.89 27.96 -5.46
C SER A 120 -16.96 26.54 -5.98
N LEU A 121 -17.82 25.71 -5.37
CA LEU A 121 -18.09 24.35 -5.84
C LEU A 121 -18.62 24.37 -7.26
N GLN A 122 -18.10 23.46 -8.08
CA GLN A 122 -18.61 23.20 -9.41
C GLN A 122 -19.57 22.01 -9.39
N ALA A 123 -20.54 22.05 -10.30
CA ALA A 123 -21.52 20.97 -10.43
C ALA A 123 -20.93 19.71 -11.08
N LEU A 124 -19.95 19.89 -11.96
CA LEU A 124 -19.23 18.79 -12.62
C LEU A 124 -17.96 18.50 -11.83
N ALA A 125 -17.76 17.23 -11.45
CA ALA A 125 -16.54 16.76 -10.80
C ALA A 125 -16.19 15.40 -11.43
N PRO A 126 -15.60 15.41 -12.64
CA PRO A 126 -15.37 14.19 -13.39
C PRO A 126 -14.33 13.28 -12.71
N GLY A 127 -13.33 13.85 -12.03
CA GLY A 127 -12.42 13.14 -11.14
C GLY A 127 -11.73 11.95 -11.81
N ALA A 128 -11.23 12.14 -13.03
CA ALA A 128 -10.74 11.03 -13.84
C ALA A 128 -9.44 10.46 -13.30
N ASP A 129 -8.50 11.34 -12.95
CA ASP A 129 -7.31 10.98 -12.22
C ASP A 129 -7.58 10.90 -10.71
N ASP A 130 -8.36 11.83 -10.15
CA ASP A 130 -8.68 11.94 -8.73
C ASP A 130 -10.17 11.61 -8.43
N ASN A 131 -10.53 10.38 -8.08
CA ASN A 131 -9.70 9.17 -8.03
C ASN A 131 -10.33 7.98 -8.77
N ALA A 132 -10.95 8.25 -9.93
CA ALA A 132 -11.39 7.16 -10.80
C ALA A 132 -10.21 6.28 -11.27
N SER A 133 -8.98 6.82 -11.26
CA SER A 133 -7.76 6.09 -11.59
C SER A 133 -7.45 4.97 -10.58
N GLY A 134 -7.50 5.23 -9.28
CA GLY A 134 -7.29 4.23 -8.23
C GLY A 134 -8.39 3.18 -8.23
N VAL A 135 -9.65 3.59 -8.40
CA VAL A 135 -10.78 2.66 -8.54
C VAL A 135 -10.62 1.76 -9.77
N ALA A 136 -10.10 2.30 -10.88
CA ALA A 136 -9.81 1.50 -12.06
C ALA A 136 -8.72 0.44 -11.81
N VAL A 137 -7.67 0.76 -11.05
CA VAL A 137 -6.66 -0.23 -10.62
C VAL A 137 -7.32 -1.35 -9.81
N MET A 138 -8.14 -0.99 -8.81
CA MET A 138 -8.87 -1.95 -7.97
C MET A 138 -9.73 -2.92 -8.81
N ILE A 139 -10.49 -2.39 -9.77
CA ILE A 139 -11.37 -3.17 -10.65
C ILE A 139 -10.57 -4.04 -11.63
N GLU A 140 -9.44 -3.55 -12.15
CA GLU A 140 -8.57 -4.32 -13.05
C GLU A 140 -7.91 -5.49 -12.32
N LEU A 141 -7.45 -5.30 -11.07
CA LEU A 141 -6.93 -6.38 -10.24
C LEU A 141 -7.99 -7.47 -10.01
N ALA A 142 -9.23 -7.09 -9.69
CA ALA A 142 -10.34 -8.05 -9.57
C ALA A 142 -10.58 -8.83 -10.88
N ARG A 143 -10.52 -8.16 -12.04
CA ARG A 143 -10.63 -8.80 -13.35
C ARG A 143 -9.52 -9.82 -13.60
N ILE A 144 -8.27 -9.48 -13.27
CA ILE A 144 -7.11 -10.36 -13.43
C ILE A 144 -7.22 -11.58 -12.51
N CYS A 145 -7.64 -11.38 -11.26
CA CYS A 145 -7.89 -12.45 -10.29
C CYS A 145 -8.93 -13.45 -10.83
N HIS A 146 -10.05 -12.95 -11.34
CA HIS A 146 -11.12 -13.75 -11.91
C HIS A 146 -10.66 -14.51 -13.17
N ALA A 147 -10.05 -13.82 -14.13
CA ALA A 147 -9.65 -14.39 -15.42
C ALA A 147 -8.62 -15.53 -15.28
N ASN A 148 -7.80 -15.50 -14.23
CA ASN A 148 -6.78 -16.52 -13.96
C ASN A 148 -7.19 -17.50 -12.86
N HIS A 149 -8.41 -17.38 -12.32
CA HIS A 149 -8.90 -18.17 -11.19
C HIS A 149 -7.90 -18.21 -10.03
N LEU A 150 -7.32 -17.05 -9.69
CA LEU A 150 -6.31 -16.96 -8.64
C LEU A 150 -6.90 -17.43 -7.31
N GLN A 151 -6.11 -18.18 -6.54
CA GLN A 151 -6.52 -18.74 -5.25
C GLN A 151 -5.57 -18.22 -4.18
N PHE A 152 -6.05 -17.33 -3.33
CA PHE A 152 -5.19 -16.68 -2.34
C PHE A 152 -5.15 -17.45 -1.02
N HIS A 153 -4.09 -17.19 -0.26
CA HIS A 153 -3.90 -17.68 1.11
C HIS A 153 -4.40 -16.71 2.17
N ARG A 154 -4.84 -15.52 1.75
CA ARG A 154 -5.42 -14.46 2.57
C ARG A 154 -6.66 -13.92 1.87
N ASP A 155 -7.58 -13.39 2.65
CA ASP A 155 -8.75 -12.73 2.09
C ASP A 155 -8.31 -11.41 1.44
N ILE A 156 -8.89 -11.09 0.30
CA ILE A 156 -8.66 -9.82 -0.38
C ILE A 156 -9.91 -8.98 -0.26
N HIS A 157 -9.77 -7.79 0.33
CA HIS A 157 -10.84 -6.80 0.40
C HIS A 157 -10.56 -5.69 -0.62
N PHE A 158 -11.42 -5.57 -1.64
CA PHE A 158 -11.45 -4.45 -2.56
C PHE A 158 -12.36 -3.38 -1.96
N MET A 159 -11.82 -2.20 -1.70
CA MET A 159 -12.53 -1.12 -1.01
C MET A 159 -12.58 0.14 -1.87
N ALA A 160 -13.79 0.65 -2.10
CA ALA A 160 -14.00 1.98 -2.66
C ALA A 160 -14.60 2.89 -1.60
N TYR A 161 -13.89 3.94 -1.17
CA TYR A 161 -14.31 4.80 -0.04
C TYR A 161 -15.07 6.03 -0.52
N ASP A 162 -16.11 6.44 0.20
CA ASP A 162 -16.87 7.66 -0.07
C ASP A 162 -16.55 8.73 0.99
N GLY A 163 -16.45 10.00 0.57
CA GLY A 163 -16.16 11.13 1.44
C GLY A 163 -14.68 11.29 1.81
N GLU A 164 -13.76 10.86 0.95
CA GLU A 164 -12.33 11.14 1.09
C GLU A 164 -12.09 12.66 1.08
N GLU A 165 -12.70 13.34 0.11
CA GLU A 165 -12.50 14.76 -0.21
C GLU A 165 -13.02 15.71 0.87
N LEU A 166 -13.74 15.15 1.84
CA LEU A 166 -14.30 15.85 2.99
C LEU A 166 -13.50 15.62 4.28
N GLY A 167 -12.47 14.77 4.24
CA GLY A 167 -11.63 14.41 5.37
C GLY A 167 -11.62 12.91 5.69
N LEU A 168 -11.50 12.05 4.67
CA LEU A 168 -11.28 10.60 4.81
C LEU A 168 -12.42 9.85 5.51
N PHE A 169 -13.67 10.28 5.33
CA PHE A 169 -14.80 9.78 6.14
C PHE A 169 -15.01 8.27 5.96
N GLY A 170 -15.03 7.80 4.73
CA GLY A 170 -15.26 6.39 4.39
C GLY A 170 -14.17 5.46 4.92
N SER A 171 -12.90 5.84 4.79
CA SER A 171 -11.78 5.05 5.28
C SER A 171 -11.64 5.11 6.80
N TYR A 172 -11.95 6.23 7.45
CA TYR A 172 -12.05 6.29 8.92
C TYR A 172 -13.15 5.37 9.47
N TYR A 173 -14.31 5.35 8.81
CA TYR A 173 -15.40 4.47 9.17
C TYR A 173 -14.98 3.00 9.11
N ASP A 174 -14.38 2.56 7.99
CA ASP A 174 -13.96 1.16 7.82
C ASP A 174 -12.79 0.81 8.77
N ALA A 175 -11.75 1.64 8.86
CA ALA A 175 -10.60 1.37 9.71
C ALA A 175 -10.98 1.29 11.20
N GLU A 176 -11.90 2.14 11.69
CA GLU A 176 -12.42 2.05 13.06
C GLU A 176 -13.23 0.76 13.27
N ALA A 177 -14.10 0.39 12.31
CA ALA A 177 -14.88 -0.84 12.40
C ALA A 177 -13.99 -2.08 12.49
N ARG A 178 -12.91 -2.12 11.70
CA ARG A 178 -11.92 -3.21 11.72
C ARG A 178 -11.15 -3.29 13.02
N LEU A 179 -10.73 -2.14 13.57
CA LEU A 179 -10.07 -2.08 14.88
C LEU A 179 -10.98 -2.64 15.98
N ILE A 180 -12.27 -2.26 15.98
CA ILE A 180 -13.27 -2.76 16.93
C ILE A 180 -13.53 -4.26 16.76
N ALA A 181 -13.52 -4.75 15.51
CA ALA A 181 -13.69 -6.16 15.19
C ALA A 181 -12.42 -7.01 15.40
N GLU A 182 -11.30 -6.39 15.81
CA GLU A 182 -9.99 -7.04 15.97
C GLU A 182 -9.53 -7.75 14.67
N GLU A 183 -9.85 -7.18 13.50
CA GLU A 183 -9.44 -7.75 12.22
C GLU A 183 -7.92 -7.65 12.01
N ASN A 184 -7.34 -8.72 11.47
CA ASN A 184 -5.91 -8.81 11.18
C ASN A 184 -5.60 -8.27 9.78
N VAL A 185 -5.43 -6.95 9.63
CA VAL A 185 -5.04 -6.35 8.35
C VAL A 185 -3.54 -6.52 8.13
N LYS A 186 -3.15 -7.36 7.17
CA LYS A 186 -1.74 -7.58 6.84
C LYS A 186 -1.13 -6.39 6.11
N LEU A 187 -1.87 -5.83 5.16
CA LEU A 187 -1.46 -4.66 4.40
C LEU A 187 -2.69 -3.99 3.77
N MET A 188 -2.74 -2.66 3.86
CA MET A 188 -3.62 -1.82 3.07
C MET A 188 -2.81 -1.16 1.93
N ILE A 189 -3.20 -1.42 0.70
CA ILE A 189 -2.60 -0.85 -0.51
C ILE A 189 -3.54 0.24 -1.01
N ASN A 190 -3.13 1.50 -0.88
CA ASN A 190 -3.91 2.65 -1.33
C ASN A 190 -3.39 3.17 -2.66
N ASN A 191 -4.31 3.49 -3.56
CA ASN A 191 -4.02 4.15 -4.83
C ASN A 191 -4.84 5.43 -4.91
N ASP A 192 -4.16 6.55 -5.09
CA ASP A 192 -4.78 7.86 -5.27
C ASP A 192 -4.01 8.66 -6.29
N MET A 193 -4.70 9.18 -7.30
CA MET A 193 -4.11 9.88 -8.45
C MET A 193 -2.96 9.07 -9.07
N VAL A 194 -3.30 8.00 -9.79
CA VAL A 194 -2.34 7.01 -10.30
C VAL A 194 -2.38 6.85 -11.83
N SER A 195 -2.84 7.89 -12.53
CA SER A 195 -2.95 7.83 -13.99
C SER A 195 -2.38 9.02 -14.73
N PHE A 196 -1.86 10.05 -14.08
CA PHE A 196 -1.18 11.15 -14.77
C PHE A 196 0.33 11.10 -14.54
N GLN A 197 1.09 10.99 -15.63
CA GLN A 197 2.54 11.19 -15.58
C GLN A 197 3.08 11.64 -16.95
N PRO A 198 3.97 12.66 -17.01
CA PRO A 198 4.64 13.03 -18.25
C PRO A 198 5.53 11.91 -18.78
N ASP A 199 5.56 11.73 -20.11
CA ASP A 199 6.35 10.66 -20.78
C ASP A 199 7.86 10.70 -20.47
N ASN A 200 8.39 11.83 -20.05
CA ASN A 200 9.81 12.03 -19.74
C ASN A 200 10.14 11.87 -18.26
N ASP A 201 9.19 11.45 -17.42
CA ASP A 201 9.33 11.39 -15.99
C ASP A 201 8.60 10.17 -15.41
N TRP A 202 9.03 8.93 -15.68
CA TRP A 202 8.26 7.73 -15.33
C TRP A 202 8.41 7.31 -13.85
N ARG A 203 7.94 8.16 -12.93
CA ARG A 203 8.07 7.95 -11.47
C ARG A 203 6.73 7.74 -10.77
N LEU A 204 6.76 7.01 -9.66
CA LEU A 204 5.63 6.82 -8.75
C LEU A 204 6.10 7.14 -7.33
N THR A 205 5.39 8.02 -6.65
CA THR A 205 5.66 8.30 -5.24
C THR A 205 5.05 7.19 -4.39
N LEU A 206 5.89 6.55 -3.57
CA LEU A 206 5.45 5.64 -2.53
C LEU A 206 5.54 6.39 -1.19
N HIS A 207 4.40 6.89 -0.74
CA HIS A 207 4.27 7.55 0.54
C HIS A 207 4.37 6.52 1.67
N TRP A 208 5.09 6.89 2.72
CA TRP A 208 5.43 5.99 3.80
C TRP A 208 4.80 6.39 5.12
N TYR A 209 4.48 5.37 5.91
CA TYR A 209 4.14 5.48 7.33
C TYR A 209 5.16 4.71 8.16
N SER A 210 5.45 5.23 9.35
CA SER A 210 6.47 4.66 10.24
C SER A 210 6.23 3.19 10.63
N ASN A 211 4.98 2.72 10.61
CA ASN A 211 4.60 1.34 10.93
C ASN A 211 4.66 0.37 9.73
N ALA A 212 5.00 0.83 8.53
CA ALA A 212 4.91 0.06 7.28
C ALA A 212 6.18 0.15 6.42
N MET A 213 7.36 0.28 7.05
CA MET A 213 8.62 0.43 6.33
C MET A 213 9.05 -0.80 5.53
N GLU A 214 8.80 -2.00 6.06
CA GLU A 214 9.06 -3.25 5.33
C GLU A 214 8.14 -3.37 4.10
N PRO A 215 6.81 -3.21 4.22
CA PRO A 215 5.93 -3.20 3.06
C PRO A 215 6.24 -2.12 2.04
N LEU A 216 6.68 -0.94 2.46
CA LEU A 216 7.08 0.13 1.55
C LEU A 216 8.29 -0.27 0.70
N HIS A 217 9.36 -0.75 1.33
CA HIS A 217 10.54 -1.16 0.57
C HIS A 217 10.21 -2.33 -0.35
N ARG A 218 9.36 -3.25 0.11
CA ARG A 218 8.88 -4.36 -0.73
C ARG A 218 8.08 -3.86 -1.94
N ALA A 219 7.20 -2.88 -1.73
CA ALA A 219 6.47 -2.21 -2.80
C ALA A 219 7.41 -1.54 -3.82
N ALA A 220 8.46 -0.85 -3.37
CA ALA A 220 9.46 -0.24 -4.24
C ALA A 220 10.24 -1.30 -5.06
N GLU A 221 10.67 -2.39 -4.42
CA GLU A 221 11.35 -3.50 -5.10
C GLU A 221 10.47 -4.10 -6.20
N LEU A 222 9.21 -4.39 -5.90
CA LEU A 222 8.27 -4.98 -6.85
C LEU A 222 7.93 -4.02 -7.99
N CYS A 223 7.79 -2.72 -7.70
CA CYS A 223 7.60 -1.67 -8.69
C CYS A 223 8.77 -1.68 -9.70
N ALA A 224 10.01 -1.55 -9.21
CA ALA A 224 11.21 -1.54 -10.05
C ALA A 224 11.47 -2.89 -10.77
N GLN A 225 11.00 -4.00 -10.21
CA GLN A 225 11.20 -5.33 -10.80
C GLN A 225 10.25 -5.61 -11.98
N TYR A 226 8.99 -5.17 -11.87
CA TYR A 226 7.92 -5.61 -12.76
C TYR A 226 7.37 -4.51 -13.67
N THR A 227 7.90 -3.29 -13.57
CA THR A 227 7.49 -2.13 -14.35
C THR A 227 8.70 -1.32 -14.77
N ASP A 228 8.51 -0.38 -15.70
CA ASP A 228 9.53 0.61 -16.05
C ASP A 228 9.49 1.84 -15.13
N ILE A 229 8.63 1.85 -14.10
CA ILE A 229 8.48 2.95 -13.15
C ILE A 229 9.69 2.99 -12.22
N GLU A 230 10.24 4.19 -12.04
CA GLU A 230 11.19 4.48 -10.97
C GLU A 230 10.41 4.83 -9.68
N PRO A 231 10.44 3.95 -8.65
CA PRO A 231 9.78 4.25 -7.38
C PRO A 231 10.53 5.35 -6.65
N TYR A 232 9.80 6.38 -6.21
CA TYR A 232 10.32 7.48 -5.41
C TYR A 232 9.76 7.40 -4.00
N ILE A 233 10.64 7.26 -3.00
CA ILE A 233 10.28 7.36 -1.59
C ILE A 233 10.77 8.72 -1.08
N PRO A 234 9.88 9.64 -0.68
CA PRO A 234 10.31 10.93 -0.14
C PRO A 234 11.11 10.78 1.15
N ASP A 235 12.11 11.65 1.33
CA ASP A 235 12.91 11.68 2.56
C ASP A 235 12.04 11.94 3.80
N VAL A 236 12.48 11.44 4.96
CA VAL A 236 11.75 11.57 6.23
C VAL A 236 11.50 13.03 6.64
N ALA A 237 12.34 13.96 6.17
CA ALA A 237 12.15 15.40 6.43
C ALA A 237 11.01 16.01 5.59
N ASP A 238 10.70 15.39 4.45
CA ASP A 238 9.70 15.85 3.48
C ASP A 238 8.39 15.04 3.56
N ASN A 239 8.36 13.99 4.38
CA ASN A 239 7.18 13.18 4.65
C ASN A 239 6.84 13.14 6.15
N THR A 240 5.67 13.67 6.51
CA THR A 240 5.23 13.86 7.91
C THR A 240 4.06 12.98 8.33
N ASP A 241 4.05 11.67 7.99
CA ASP A 241 2.93 10.75 8.27
C ASP A 241 1.57 11.43 7.96
N ALA A 242 1.45 11.98 6.76
CA ALA A 242 0.43 12.98 6.46
C ALA A 242 -0.91 12.32 6.10
N ALA A 243 -1.99 13.05 6.41
CA ALA A 243 -3.36 12.70 6.06
C ALA A 243 -3.67 13.04 4.60
N TYR A 244 -2.90 12.49 3.66
CA TYR A 244 -3.02 12.79 2.23
C TYR A 244 -4.10 11.97 1.50
N SER A 245 -4.43 10.78 2.00
CA SER A 245 -5.43 9.89 1.38
C SER A 245 -5.86 8.81 2.40
N ASP A 246 -6.74 7.91 2.00
CA ASP A 246 -7.40 6.90 2.82
C ASP A 246 -6.46 5.99 3.62
N SER A 247 -5.23 5.77 3.14
CA SER A 247 -4.21 5.00 3.87
C SER A 247 -3.91 5.57 5.25
N TYR A 248 -4.09 6.87 5.44
CA TYR A 248 -3.84 7.51 6.73
C TYR A 248 -4.81 7.03 7.81
N ALA A 249 -6.08 6.80 7.46
CA ALA A 249 -7.08 6.28 8.39
C ALA A 249 -6.65 4.91 8.95
N TYR A 250 -6.09 4.04 8.10
CA TYR A 250 -5.54 2.75 8.50
C TYR A 250 -4.29 2.89 9.36
N TYR A 251 -3.35 3.76 8.96
CA TYR A 251 -2.13 4.04 9.71
C TYR A 251 -2.43 4.44 11.15
N VAL A 252 -3.31 5.42 11.36
CA VAL A 252 -3.61 5.92 12.71
C VAL A 252 -4.38 4.91 13.58
N LYS A 253 -4.96 3.87 12.97
CA LYS A 253 -5.56 2.73 13.68
C LYS A 253 -4.57 1.58 13.92
N GLY A 254 -3.32 1.75 13.51
CA GLY A 254 -2.24 0.79 13.73
C GLY A 254 -2.08 -0.25 12.63
N PHE A 255 -2.86 -0.17 11.55
CA PHE A 255 -2.75 -1.09 10.42
C PHE A 255 -1.61 -0.67 9.47
N PRO A 256 -0.80 -1.60 8.95
CA PRO A 256 0.20 -1.29 7.95
C PRO A 256 -0.45 -0.82 6.65
N ALA A 257 0.02 0.30 6.10
CA ALA A 257 -0.47 0.83 4.83
C ALA A 257 0.67 1.32 3.94
N VAL A 258 0.52 1.11 2.64
CA VAL A 258 1.37 1.70 1.59
C VAL A 258 0.49 2.53 0.68
N PHE A 259 0.96 3.72 0.34
CA PHE A 259 0.21 4.65 -0.49
C PHE A 259 1.00 5.01 -1.75
N ALA A 260 0.45 4.64 -2.90
CA ALA A 260 0.95 5.02 -4.21
C ALA A 260 0.20 6.24 -4.75
N ILE A 261 0.95 7.25 -5.15
CA ILE A 261 0.47 8.48 -5.80
C ILE A 261 1.44 8.90 -6.90
N GLU A 262 0.93 9.48 -7.97
CA GLU A 262 1.75 10.00 -9.06
C GLU A 262 2.82 10.98 -8.57
N TYR A 263 3.94 10.98 -9.27
CA TYR A 263 5.06 11.85 -8.90
C TYR A 263 4.82 13.30 -9.34
N THR A 264 4.32 13.48 -10.56
CA THR A 264 3.96 14.79 -11.08
C THR A 264 2.45 14.94 -11.04
N PHE A 265 1.97 15.86 -10.21
CA PHE A 265 0.54 16.08 -10.04
C PHE A 265 -0.05 16.80 -11.25
N SER A 266 -1.16 16.27 -11.78
CA SER A 266 -1.98 16.93 -12.80
C SER A 266 -2.38 18.34 -12.34
N THR A 267 -2.21 19.38 -13.16
CA THR A 267 -2.71 20.72 -12.80
C THR A 267 -4.23 20.83 -12.80
N SER A 268 -4.93 19.76 -13.19
CA SER A 268 -6.37 19.70 -13.32
C SER A 268 -7.07 19.02 -12.14
N TYR A 269 -6.33 18.43 -11.18
CA TYR A 269 -6.94 17.84 -9.97
C TYR A 269 -7.87 18.86 -9.28
N HIS A 270 -8.99 18.40 -8.72
CA HIS A 270 -10.05 19.23 -8.13
C HIS A 270 -10.71 20.25 -9.08
N THR A 271 -10.61 20.05 -10.39
CA THR A 271 -11.28 20.89 -11.40
C THR A 271 -12.19 20.08 -12.32
N ASP A 272 -13.07 20.76 -13.05
CA ASP A 272 -13.91 20.14 -14.09
C ASP A 272 -13.12 19.72 -15.34
N HIS A 273 -11.80 20.00 -15.36
CA HIS A 273 -10.85 19.55 -16.35
C HIS A 273 -10.08 18.28 -15.97
N ASP A 274 -10.29 17.71 -14.77
CA ASP A 274 -9.79 16.37 -14.46
C ASP A 274 -10.64 15.33 -15.21
N VAL A 275 -10.25 15.03 -16.45
CA VAL A 275 -11.01 14.21 -17.40
C VAL A 275 -10.13 13.10 -17.98
N ALA A 276 -10.70 11.99 -18.41
CA ALA A 276 -9.99 10.81 -18.89
C ALA A 276 -8.90 11.11 -19.95
N ASP A 277 -9.14 12.11 -20.81
CA ASP A 277 -8.20 12.50 -21.86
C ASP A 277 -6.91 13.16 -21.35
N SER A 278 -6.86 13.63 -20.09
CA SER A 278 -5.62 14.13 -19.48
C SER A 278 -4.68 13.03 -19.03
N ASN A 279 -5.15 11.78 -18.94
CA ASN A 279 -4.43 10.72 -18.24
C ASN A 279 -3.51 9.92 -19.19
N ASN A 280 -2.46 9.35 -18.62
CA ASN A 280 -1.50 8.47 -19.28
C ASN A 280 -1.82 7.00 -18.97
N TYR A 281 -2.55 6.33 -19.86
CA TYR A 281 -2.97 4.95 -19.63
C TYR A 281 -1.87 3.89 -19.79
N ALA A 282 -0.73 4.24 -20.40
CA ALA A 282 0.43 3.37 -20.36
C ALA A 282 1.04 3.35 -18.95
N TYR A 283 1.16 4.53 -18.33
CA TYR A 283 1.58 4.68 -16.92
C TYR A 283 0.61 4.00 -15.97
N HIS A 284 -0.69 4.26 -16.14
CA HIS A 284 -1.75 3.66 -15.33
C HIS A 284 -1.71 2.12 -15.36
N ALA A 285 -1.42 1.54 -16.53
CA ALA A 285 -1.23 0.09 -16.66
C ALA A 285 0.01 -0.42 -15.92
N ASP A 286 1.11 0.32 -15.89
CA ASP A 286 2.28 -0.03 -15.07
C ASP A 286 1.97 0.08 -13.57
N VAL A 287 1.23 1.10 -13.13
CA VAL A 287 0.80 1.19 -11.72
C VAL A 287 -0.10 0.01 -11.35
N ALA A 288 -1.00 -0.43 -12.24
CA ALA A 288 -1.78 -1.65 -12.03
C ALA A 288 -0.90 -2.91 -11.97
N ARG A 289 0.20 -2.98 -12.77
CA ARG A 289 1.16 -4.11 -12.70
C ARG A 289 1.89 -4.15 -11.37
N TYR A 290 2.36 -3.00 -10.90
CA TYR A 290 2.93 -2.85 -9.56
C TYR A 290 1.94 -3.35 -8.48
N ASN A 291 0.70 -2.88 -8.52
CA ASN A 291 -0.32 -3.28 -7.55
C ASN A 291 -0.63 -4.78 -7.58
N MET A 292 -0.73 -5.39 -8.77
CA MET A 292 -0.95 -6.83 -8.90
C MET A 292 0.25 -7.64 -8.38
N ALA A 293 1.48 -7.17 -8.61
CA ALA A 293 2.67 -7.80 -8.06
C ALA A 293 2.70 -7.73 -6.53
N LEU A 294 2.37 -6.57 -5.94
CA LEU A 294 2.30 -6.38 -4.49
C LEU A 294 1.17 -7.20 -3.86
N LEU A 295 -0.02 -7.21 -4.46
CA LEU A 295 -1.14 -8.05 -4.02
C LEU A 295 -0.74 -9.54 -4.05
N ALA A 296 -0.10 -9.99 -5.13
CA ALA A 296 0.38 -11.36 -5.24
C ALA A 296 1.43 -11.70 -4.18
N ASP A 297 2.37 -10.81 -3.90
CA ASP A 297 3.41 -10.99 -2.88
C ASP A 297 2.80 -11.23 -1.49
N TYR A 298 1.82 -10.40 -1.10
CA TYR A 298 1.19 -10.49 0.22
C TYR A 298 0.08 -11.55 0.30
N ALA A 299 -0.57 -11.92 -0.80
CA ALA A 299 -1.75 -12.81 -0.76
C ALA A 299 -1.54 -14.21 -1.39
N LEU A 300 -0.58 -14.41 -2.32
CA LEU A 300 -0.35 -15.71 -2.99
C LEU A 300 0.79 -16.53 -2.39
N TRP A 301 1.71 -15.93 -1.63
CA TRP A 301 2.85 -16.68 -1.09
C TRP A 301 2.60 -17.12 0.35
N SER A 302 2.44 -18.44 0.52
CA SER A 302 2.21 -19.10 1.82
C SER A 302 3.46 -19.23 2.69
N ASN A 303 4.65 -19.06 2.10
CA ASN A 303 5.91 -19.37 2.76
C ASN A 303 6.69 -18.09 3.04
N GLY A 304 6.52 -17.58 4.25
CA GLY A 304 7.68 -17.03 4.96
C GLY A 304 8.79 -18.08 4.90
N THR A 305 10.01 -17.65 4.60
CA THR A 305 11.19 -18.50 4.61
C THR A 305 11.46 -19.02 6.01
N GLY A 306 10.73 -20.02 6.50
CA GLY A 306 11.08 -20.90 7.63
C GLY A 306 11.62 -20.23 8.91
N VAL A 307 11.35 -18.95 9.12
CA VAL A 307 11.65 -18.20 10.32
C VAL A 307 10.32 -17.58 10.69
N GLU A 308 9.73 -18.06 11.79
CA GLU A 308 8.73 -17.28 12.50
C GLU A 308 9.44 -16.00 12.97
N GLU A 309 9.38 -14.96 12.14
CA GLU A 309 9.64 -13.61 12.63
C GLU A 309 8.40 -13.21 13.42
N HIS A 310 8.45 -13.48 14.73
CA HIS A 310 7.57 -12.79 15.65
C HIS A 310 7.75 -11.29 15.41
N GLU A 311 6.70 -10.62 14.92
CA GLU A 311 6.57 -9.16 14.94
C GLU A 311 6.78 -8.70 16.38
N THR A 312 8.02 -8.34 16.67
CA THR A 312 8.46 -7.72 17.90
C THR A 312 9.09 -6.43 17.44
N THR A 313 8.44 -5.31 17.77
CA THR A 313 8.96 -3.94 17.74
C THR A 313 10.48 -3.93 17.59
N THR A 314 10.99 -3.50 16.44
CA THR A 314 12.38 -3.68 16.01
C THR A 314 13.33 -3.18 17.09
N SER A 315 13.82 -4.11 17.91
CA SER A 315 14.78 -3.82 18.97
C SER A 315 16.21 -3.80 18.46
N LEU A 316 16.42 -3.79 17.13
CA LEU A 316 17.72 -3.80 16.48
C LEU A 316 17.73 -2.85 15.27
N CYS A 317 18.57 -1.82 15.31
CA CYS A 317 18.76 -0.86 14.23
C CYS A 317 20.25 -0.62 13.97
N LEU A 318 20.65 -0.45 12.71
CA LEU A 318 22.03 -0.14 12.32
C LEU A 318 22.05 1.13 11.47
N SER A 319 22.79 2.14 11.91
CA SER A 319 22.85 3.46 11.27
C SER A 319 24.27 4.05 11.27
N PRO A 320 24.71 4.74 10.22
CA PRO A 320 24.02 4.96 8.95
C PRO A 320 23.97 3.68 8.09
N ASN A 321 22.99 3.56 7.20
CA ASN A 321 22.95 2.52 6.17
C ASN A 321 22.46 3.18 4.86
N PRO A 322 23.29 3.29 3.79
CA PRO A 322 24.62 2.70 3.62
C PRO A 322 25.70 3.19 4.61
N VAL A 323 26.63 2.30 4.94
CA VAL A 323 27.73 2.52 5.89
C VAL A 323 29.02 2.86 5.14
N ASN A 324 29.66 3.96 5.53
CA ASN A 324 31.08 4.19 5.27
C ASN A 324 31.92 3.34 6.26
N ASP A 325 32.86 3.92 7.00
CA ASP A 325 33.78 3.13 7.82
C ASP A 325 33.19 2.58 9.13
N ARG A 326 32.12 3.19 9.63
CA ARG A 326 31.58 2.94 10.97
C ARG A 326 30.07 2.98 10.97
N ALA A 327 29.47 2.02 11.66
CA ALA A 327 28.04 1.99 11.96
C ALA A 327 27.81 1.98 13.47
N VAL A 328 26.62 2.40 13.87
CA VAL A 328 26.12 2.29 15.24
C VAL A 328 24.98 1.27 15.22
N LEU A 329 25.15 0.20 15.99
CA LEU A 329 24.12 -0.78 16.30
C LEU A 329 23.39 -0.33 17.57
N LEU A 330 22.11 -0.01 17.44
CA LEU A 330 21.21 0.27 18.56
C LEU A 330 20.41 -1.00 18.83
N TYR A 331 20.44 -1.48 20.07
CA TYR A 331 19.62 -2.63 20.43
C TYR A 331 19.09 -2.64 21.86
N GLN A 332 18.00 -3.36 22.11
CA GLN A 332 17.44 -3.56 23.45
C GLN A 332 17.78 -4.96 23.97
N ASN A 333 18.45 -5.01 25.13
CA ASN A 333 18.74 -6.26 25.83
C ASN A 333 17.91 -6.33 27.11
N GLU A 334 16.83 -7.10 27.11
CA GLU A 334 15.93 -7.18 28.27
C GLU A 334 16.43 -8.16 29.34
N GLU A 335 17.31 -9.09 28.97
CA GLU A 335 17.63 -10.27 29.80
C GLU A 335 18.88 -10.10 30.67
N GLY A 336 19.64 -9.01 30.49
CA GLY A 336 20.93 -8.80 31.18
C GLY A 336 22.03 -9.77 30.75
N ALA A 337 21.76 -10.68 29.81
CA ALA A 337 22.73 -11.66 29.36
C ALA A 337 23.73 -11.09 28.33
N ILE A 338 24.89 -11.77 28.23
CA ILE A 338 25.95 -11.46 27.27
C ILE A 338 25.40 -11.56 25.84
N ALA A 339 25.54 -10.46 25.08
CA ALA A 339 25.21 -10.41 23.67
C ALA A 339 26.46 -10.64 22.81
N SER A 340 26.31 -11.39 21.71
CA SER A 340 27.32 -11.46 20.66
C SER A 340 26.81 -10.80 19.40
N ILE A 341 27.64 -9.94 18.82
CA ILE A 341 27.39 -9.25 17.56
C ILE A 341 28.29 -9.87 16.50
N SER A 342 27.71 -10.34 15.41
CA SER A 342 28.42 -10.99 14.31
C SER A 342 27.97 -10.42 12.98
N VAL A 343 28.91 -10.12 12.09
CA VAL A 343 28.61 -9.67 10.72
C VAL A 343 29.00 -10.78 9.75
N TYR A 344 28.09 -11.07 8.83
CA TYR A 344 28.24 -12.07 7.78
C TYR A 344 28.19 -11.40 6.41
N ASP A 345 28.98 -11.91 5.46
CA ASP A 345 28.77 -11.59 4.05
C ASP A 345 27.58 -12.38 3.47
N MET A 346 27.18 -12.08 2.24
CA MET A 346 26.07 -12.76 1.55
C MET A 346 26.29 -14.25 1.27
N THR A 347 27.52 -14.75 1.42
CA THR A 347 27.81 -16.19 1.33
C THR A 347 27.64 -16.92 2.67
N GLY A 348 27.29 -16.18 3.74
CA GLY A 348 27.17 -16.70 5.10
C GLY A 348 28.51 -16.81 5.83
N ARG A 349 29.60 -16.25 5.29
CA ARG A 349 30.91 -16.25 5.95
C ARG A 349 30.95 -15.15 7.00
N LEU A 350 31.38 -15.50 8.21
CA LEU A 350 31.62 -14.55 9.30
C LEU A 350 32.80 -13.62 8.93
N VAL A 351 32.56 -12.32 8.92
CA VAL A 351 33.55 -11.29 8.57
C VAL A 351 33.92 -10.39 9.75
N LEU A 352 33.03 -10.21 10.73
CA LEU A 352 33.32 -9.52 11.99
C LEU A 352 32.60 -10.21 13.14
N ARG A 353 33.24 -10.25 14.32
CA ARG A 353 32.61 -10.67 15.56
C ARG A 353 33.08 -9.79 16.70
N GLN A 354 32.14 -9.33 17.50
CA GLN A 354 32.34 -8.56 18.71
C GLN A 354 31.46 -9.14 19.81
N ASP A 355 32.07 -9.64 20.88
CA ASP A 355 31.35 -10.11 22.06
C ASP A 355 31.31 -8.95 23.07
N GLU A 356 30.12 -8.56 23.51
CA GLU A 356 29.95 -7.49 24.51
C GLU A 356 30.09 -8.10 25.92
N GLN A 357 30.91 -7.50 26.78
CA GLN A 357 31.10 -7.96 28.16
C GLN A 357 30.33 -7.07 29.14
N GLY A 358 29.29 -7.61 29.78
CA GLY A 358 28.58 -6.92 30.86
C GLY A 358 27.18 -7.47 31.10
N ASP A 359 26.73 -7.37 32.35
CA ASP A 359 25.36 -7.68 32.77
C ASP A 359 24.60 -6.35 32.88
N VAL A 360 23.97 -5.93 31.78
CA VAL A 360 23.19 -4.69 31.78
C VAL A 360 21.97 -4.87 30.89
N SER A 361 20.81 -4.97 31.52
CA SER A 361 19.54 -4.81 30.83
C SER A 361 19.35 -3.35 30.38
N GLY A 362 18.66 -3.13 29.26
CA GLY A 362 18.34 -1.81 28.72
C GLY A 362 18.74 -1.61 27.26
N THR A 363 18.70 -0.35 26.82
CA THR A 363 19.09 0.06 25.46
C THR A 363 20.60 0.23 25.37
N HIS A 364 21.19 -0.42 24.38
CA HIS A 364 22.62 -0.43 24.11
C HIS A 364 22.94 0.26 22.79
N ARG A 365 24.13 0.86 22.75
CA ARG A 365 24.68 1.54 21.58
C ARG A 365 26.09 1.05 21.36
N THR A 366 26.27 0.17 20.38
CA THR A 366 27.57 -0.40 20.00
C THR A 366 28.06 0.19 18.69
N GLU A 367 29.30 0.66 18.65
CA GLU A 367 29.93 1.10 17.41
C GLU A 367 30.65 -0.07 16.73
N LEU A 368 30.36 -0.28 15.44
CA LEU A 368 30.98 -1.29 14.61
C LEU A 368 31.98 -0.62 13.66
N ASN A 369 33.24 -1.05 13.73
CA ASN A 369 34.26 -0.64 12.77
C ASN A 369 34.25 -1.57 11.55
N LEU A 370 33.77 -1.04 10.42
CA LEU A 370 33.55 -1.76 9.17
C LEU A 370 34.49 -1.30 8.05
N SER A 371 35.49 -0.46 8.36
CA SER A 371 36.47 0.08 7.41
C SER A 371 37.30 -0.97 6.66
N HIS A 372 37.38 -2.18 7.18
CA HIS A 372 38.14 -3.30 6.59
C HIS A 372 37.29 -4.19 5.68
N LEU A 373 35.97 -3.97 5.64
CA LEU A 373 35.07 -4.74 4.78
C LEU A 373 35.03 -4.13 3.38
N PRO A 374 35.05 -4.94 2.31
CA PRO A 374 34.83 -4.44 0.96
C PRO A 374 33.39 -3.92 0.78
N SER A 375 33.19 -3.09 -0.24
CA SER A 375 31.87 -2.65 -0.65
C SER A 375 30.94 -3.84 -0.93
N GLY A 376 29.70 -3.80 -0.44
CA GLY A 376 28.74 -4.88 -0.63
C GLY A 376 27.69 -5.02 0.48
N PHE A 377 26.86 -6.05 0.37
CA PHE A 377 25.79 -6.36 1.33
C PHE A 377 26.29 -7.27 2.46
N TYR A 378 25.83 -6.96 3.67
CA TYR A 378 26.17 -7.71 4.87
C TYR A 378 24.95 -7.89 5.77
N ILE A 379 24.99 -8.92 6.61
CA ILE A 379 24.00 -9.20 7.65
C ILE A 379 24.69 -9.06 9.00
N CYS A 380 24.25 -8.09 9.81
CA CYS A 380 24.62 -8.01 11.22
C CYS A 380 23.62 -8.83 12.05
N ARG A 381 24.13 -9.74 12.87
CA ARG A 381 23.37 -10.63 13.75
C ARG A 381 23.69 -10.31 15.20
N LEU A 382 22.66 -10.02 15.98
CA LEU A 382 22.70 -9.95 17.43
C LEU A 382 22.20 -11.29 17.99
N GLN A 383 22.94 -11.88 18.92
CA GLN A 383 22.55 -13.13 19.57
C GLN A 383 22.66 -13.02 21.08
N THR A 384 21.55 -13.29 21.77
CA THR A 384 21.43 -13.47 23.22
C THR A 384 21.13 -14.95 23.52
N PRO A 385 21.04 -15.39 24.80
CA PRO A 385 20.72 -16.78 25.11
C PRO A 385 19.34 -17.26 24.62
N SER A 386 18.35 -16.36 24.54
CA SER A 386 16.97 -16.71 24.16
C SER A 386 16.59 -16.28 22.75
N ARG A 387 17.33 -15.35 22.13
CA ARG A 387 16.90 -14.69 20.89
C ARG A 387 18.06 -14.44 19.93
N VAL A 388 17.72 -14.44 18.65
CA VAL A 388 18.60 -14.03 17.56
C VAL A 388 17.86 -13.00 16.73
N GLU A 389 18.48 -11.85 16.51
CA GLU A 389 17.96 -10.78 15.64
C GLU A 389 18.98 -10.44 14.56
N THR A 390 18.50 -9.99 13.40
CA THR A 390 19.37 -9.61 12.28
C THR A 390 18.96 -8.29 11.64
N VAL A 391 19.93 -7.53 11.17
CA VAL A 391 19.73 -6.31 10.36
C VAL A 391 20.68 -6.35 9.15
N LYS A 392 20.14 -6.05 7.97
CA LYS A 392 20.91 -5.97 6.72
C LYS A 392 21.49 -4.56 6.56
N PHE A 393 22.71 -4.46 6.03
CA PHE A 393 23.31 -3.17 5.70
C PHE A 393 24.22 -3.25 4.46
N VAL A 394 24.45 -2.10 3.85
CA VAL A 394 25.34 -1.90 2.70
C VAL A 394 26.62 -1.22 3.19
N ARG A 395 27.79 -1.73 2.81
CA ARG A 395 29.08 -1.04 2.94
C ARG A 395 29.39 -0.36 1.60
N GLU A 396 29.63 0.95 1.60
CA GLU A 396 30.03 1.70 0.38
C GLU A 396 31.50 1.57 0.01
#